data_AF-A0AA86N2Q3-F1
#
_entry.id   AF-A0AA86N2Q3-F1
#
_cell.length_a   1.000
_cell.length_b   1.000
_cell.length_c   1.000
_cell.angle_alpha   90.00
_cell.angle_beta   90.00
_cell.angle_gamma   90.00
#
_symmetry.space_group_name_H-M   'P 1'
#
loop_
_entity.id
_entity.type
_entity.pdbx_description
1 polymer ?
#
loop_
_entity_poly.entity_id
_entity_poly.type
_entity_poly.pdbx_seq_one_letter_code
_entity_poly.pdbx_strand_id
1 'polypeptide(L)'
;MDAFISHASKEAGVVAQIEELLEADGLKVWLDRSEIRLGVLLRKELQNAIRNSRILILLWSKAAARSRWVAAEVLTAFHLNRFIVACVRDHTPLPYFLQNTIYLNLQRRNTASIEQLRRAVRTSPDAANEVPTVMSSPSWELQQTIQHIVEGQSAVTDCLGKRDLQTAKKKYQLIDGVTSDAKKTWPLEPMVLNLAGYHRKNAYMLKHWAAIQAGRPPKDRLLAQAERLFFEALFGNPNDYSALNGLGSILIFERDLEAAEFFIRRAIALAKQDGIHYAAAKHDLAMILAFKRTLTPTKPVSSV
;
A
#
# COMPACT_ATOMS: atom_id res chain seq x y z
N MET A 1 17.40 -9.39 12.06
CA MET A 1 17.64 -10.06 10.77
C MET A 1 18.40 -9.08 9.88
N ASP A 2 19.32 -9.55 9.06
CA ASP A 2 20.05 -8.71 8.12
C ASP A 2 19.14 -8.25 6.96
N ALA A 3 18.26 -9.14 6.48
CA ALA A 3 17.33 -8.79 5.42
C ALA A 3 15.98 -9.53 5.53
N PHE A 4 14.93 -8.86 5.06
CA PHE A 4 13.64 -9.46 4.72
C PHE A 4 13.57 -9.69 3.21
N ILE A 5 13.14 -10.86 2.73
CA ILE A 5 13.01 -11.12 1.28
C ILE A 5 11.54 -11.04 0.84
N SER A 6 11.23 -10.02 0.02
CA SER A 6 9.94 -9.87 -0.64
C SER A 6 9.99 -10.40 -2.08
N HIS A 7 9.02 -11.23 -2.45
CA HIS A 7 8.97 -11.88 -3.76
C HIS A 7 7.53 -12.33 -4.11
N ALA A 8 7.27 -12.59 -5.38
CA ALA A 8 6.04 -13.27 -5.78
C ALA A 8 6.11 -14.77 -5.48
N SER A 9 5.00 -15.39 -5.10
CA SER A 9 4.95 -16.83 -4.79
C SER A 9 5.48 -17.72 -5.93
N LYS A 10 5.40 -17.26 -7.19
CA LYS A 10 5.96 -17.98 -8.36
C LYS A 10 7.49 -18.08 -8.37
N GLU A 11 8.16 -17.31 -7.52
CA GLU A 11 9.62 -17.20 -7.46
C GLU A 11 10.21 -17.94 -6.24
N ALA A 12 9.39 -18.68 -5.49
CA ALA A 12 9.78 -19.34 -4.24
C ALA A 12 11.06 -20.19 -4.40
N GLY A 13 11.19 -20.96 -5.48
CA GLY A 13 12.38 -21.78 -5.73
C GLY A 13 13.66 -20.96 -5.96
N VAL A 14 13.56 -19.81 -6.63
CA VAL A 14 14.71 -18.90 -6.82
C VAL A 14 15.11 -18.29 -5.49
N VAL A 15 14.12 -17.92 -4.66
CA VAL A 15 14.34 -17.28 -3.37
C VAL A 15 14.95 -18.22 -2.35
N ALA A 16 14.51 -19.48 -2.29
CA ALA A 16 15.13 -20.49 -1.42
C ALA A 16 16.64 -20.61 -1.69
N GLN A 17 17.06 -20.63 -2.96
CA GLN A 17 18.47 -20.63 -3.32
C GLN A 17 19.21 -19.35 -2.93
N ILE A 18 18.54 -18.18 -2.96
CA ILE A 18 19.15 -16.91 -2.52
C ILE A 18 19.34 -16.93 -1.01
N GLU A 19 18.34 -17.37 -0.27
CA GLU A 19 18.38 -17.53 1.19
C GLU A 19 19.54 -18.45 1.60
N GLU A 20 19.63 -19.66 1.06
CA GLU A 20 20.73 -20.60 1.34
C GLU A 20 22.11 -19.97 1.08
N LEU A 21 22.27 -19.25 -0.04
CA LEU A 21 23.53 -18.60 -0.40
C LEU A 21 23.90 -17.43 0.50
N LEU A 22 22.92 -16.74 1.10
CA LEU A 22 23.15 -15.66 2.04
C LEU A 22 23.44 -16.22 3.45
N GLU A 23 22.71 -17.25 3.88
CA GLU A 23 22.91 -17.92 5.17
C GLU A 23 24.26 -18.65 5.25
N ALA A 24 24.69 -19.30 4.17
CA ALA A 24 26.03 -19.89 4.07
C ALA A 24 27.16 -18.86 4.27
N ASP A 25 26.87 -17.58 4.04
CA ASP A 25 27.77 -16.43 4.19
C ASP A 25 27.60 -15.70 5.54
N GLY A 26 26.88 -16.32 6.48
CA GLY A 26 26.64 -15.83 7.83
C GLY A 26 25.56 -14.76 7.97
N LEU A 27 24.81 -14.46 6.91
CA LEU A 27 23.74 -13.47 6.92
C LEU A 27 22.42 -14.11 7.38
N LYS A 28 21.72 -13.47 8.32
CA LYS A 28 20.43 -13.91 8.85
C LYS A 28 19.30 -13.29 8.03
N VAL A 29 18.65 -14.07 7.18
CA VAL A 29 17.55 -13.57 6.36
C VAL A 29 16.21 -14.07 6.87
N TRP A 30 15.15 -13.34 6.53
CA TRP A 30 13.78 -13.74 6.82
C TRP A 30 13.01 -13.90 5.51
N LEU A 31 12.34 -15.04 5.35
CA LEU A 31 11.51 -15.39 4.20
C LEU A 31 10.13 -15.84 4.67
N ASP A 32 9.06 -15.27 4.09
CA ASP A 32 7.70 -15.78 4.37
C ASP A 32 7.48 -17.10 3.60
N ARG A 33 7.60 -18.22 4.33
CA ARG A 33 7.31 -19.57 3.81
C ARG A 33 5.83 -19.94 3.88
N SER A 34 4.97 -19.03 4.31
CA SER A 34 3.54 -19.32 4.46
C SER A 34 2.92 -19.50 3.08
N GLU A 35 2.69 -20.75 2.69
CA GLU A 35 1.96 -21.10 1.46
C GLU A 35 0.54 -20.50 1.45
N ILE A 36 0.00 -20.22 2.63
CA ILE A 36 -1.34 -19.68 2.81
C ILE A 36 -1.25 -18.22 3.28
N ARG A 37 -1.27 -17.31 2.32
CA ARG A 37 -1.50 -15.87 2.58
C ARG A 37 -2.99 -15.67 2.90
N LEU A 38 -3.37 -15.97 4.15
CA LEU A 38 -4.74 -15.98 4.67
C LEU A 38 -5.31 -14.56 4.80
N GLY A 39 -5.84 -13.98 3.71
CA GLY A 39 -6.80 -12.85 3.71
C GLY A 39 -6.46 -11.54 4.43
N VAL A 40 -5.36 -11.48 5.19
CA VAL A 40 -4.88 -10.38 6.03
C VAL A 40 -3.53 -9.99 5.47
N LEU A 41 -3.51 -8.86 4.77
CA LEU A 41 -2.39 -8.32 4.00
C LEU A 41 -1.13 -8.14 4.85
N LEU A 42 -1.28 -7.67 6.09
CA LEU A 42 -0.15 -7.28 6.92
C LEU A 42 -0.33 -7.74 8.37
N ARG A 43 -0.35 -9.07 8.57
CA ARG A 43 -0.36 -9.65 9.92
C ARG A 43 0.78 -9.11 10.77
N LYS A 44 0.55 -9.02 12.08
CA LYS A 44 1.52 -8.47 13.06
C LYS A 44 2.91 -9.11 12.96
N GLU A 45 2.97 -10.41 12.68
CA GLU A 45 4.22 -11.15 12.45
C GLU A 45 5.02 -10.61 11.26
N LEU A 46 4.36 -10.37 10.13
CA LEU A 46 4.98 -9.86 8.90
C LEU A 46 5.49 -8.43 9.12
N GLN A 47 4.68 -7.57 9.77
CA GLN A 47 5.11 -6.22 10.15
C GLN A 47 6.34 -6.26 11.06
N ASN A 48 6.34 -7.14 12.05
CA ASN A 48 7.45 -7.29 12.98
C ASN A 48 8.69 -7.85 12.27
N ALA A 49 8.54 -8.79 11.35
CA ALA A 49 9.63 -9.32 10.55
C ALA A 49 10.31 -8.22 9.72
N ILE A 50 9.52 -7.39 9.01
CA ILE A 50 10.05 -6.23 8.26
C ILE A 50 10.69 -5.22 9.23
N ARG A 51 10.05 -4.92 10.36
CA ARG A 51 10.58 -3.98 11.37
C ARG A 51 11.92 -4.43 11.95
N ASN A 52 12.08 -5.73 12.18
CA ASN A 52 13.26 -6.35 12.79
C ASN A 52 14.32 -6.76 11.76
N SER A 53 14.07 -6.50 10.48
CA SER A 53 15.05 -6.61 9.41
C SER A 53 15.69 -5.25 9.15
N ARG A 54 16.99 -5.25 8.88
CA ARG A 54 17.74 -4.03 8.58
C ARG A 54 17.36 -3.47 7.21
N ILE A 55 17.22 -4.35 6.22
CA ILE A 55 16.83 -4.01 4.85
C ILE A 55 15.74 -4.94 4.32
N LEU A 56 15.15 -4.57 3.18
CA LEU A 56 14.30 -5.44 2.38
C LEU A 56 15.01 -5.76 1.05
N ILE A 57 15.15 -7.04 0.72
CA ILE A 57 15.54 -7.52 -0.60
C ILE A 57 14.24 -7.72 -1.40
N LEU A 58 14.08 -6.98 -2.50
CA LEU A 58 12.92 -7.08 -3.37
C LEU A 58 13.28 -7.85 -4.65
N LEU A 59 12.75 -9.05 -4.84
CA LEU A 59 12.79 -9.70 -6.14
C LEU A 59 11.69 -9.12 -7.01
N TRP A 60 12.08 -8.28 -7.98
CA TRP A 60 11.15 -7.56 -8.84
C TRP A 60 10.96 -8.24 -10.18
N SER A 61 9.71 -8.61 -10.46
CA SER A 61 9.25 -9.19 -11.72
C SER A 61 7.82 -8.75 -12.04
N LYS A 62 7.32 -9.14 -13.21
CA LYS A 62 5.92 -8.96 -13.60
C LYS A 62 4.95 -9.61 -12.62
N ALA A 63 5.36 -10.71 -11.99
CA ALA A 63 4.57 -11.37 -10.95
C ALA A 63 4.58 -10.56 -9.65
N ALA A 64 5.74 -10.06 -9.24
CA ALA A 64 5.89 -9.23 -8.04
C ALA A 64 5.10 -7.92 -8.16
N ALA A 65 5.18 -7.25 -9.32
CA ALA A 65 4.46 -6.02 -9.62
C ALA A 65 2.92 -6.18 -9.59
N ARG A 66 2.39 -7.40 -9.72
CA ARG A 66 0.95 -7.69 -9.65
C ARG A 66 0.51 -8.22 -8.29
N SER A 67 1.44 -8.45 -7.37
CA SER A 67 1.16 -9.03 -6.07
C SER A 67 0.80 -7.95 -5.06
N ARG A 68 -0.45 -7.96 -4.56
CA ARG A 68 -0.89 -7.04 -3.49
C ARG A 68 0.01 -7.13 -2.25
N TRP A 69 0.50 -8.33 -1.96
CA TRP A 69 1.36 -8.59 -0.82
C TRP A 69 2.74 -7.98 -0.97
N VAL A 70 3.37 -8.11 -2.14
CA VAL A 70 4.65 -7.47 -2.42
C VAL A 70 4.51 -5.96 -2.31
N ALA A 71 3.42 -5.40 -2.87
CA ALA A 71 3.14 -3.96 -2.75
C ALA A 71 3.03 -3.52 -1.28
N ALA A 72 2.30 -4.28 -0.46
CA ALA A 72 2.18 -4.00 0.96
C ALA A 72 3.51 -4.11 1.73
N GLU A 73 4.29 -5.17 1.49
CA GLU A 73 5.59 -5.39 2.11
C GLU A 73 6.58 -4.27 1.77
N VAL A 74 6.64 -3.89 0.49
CA VAL A 74 7.49 -2.83 -0.04
C VAL A 74 7.14 -1.47 0.59
N LEU A 75 5.86 -1.10 0.62
CA LEU A 75 5.42 0.16 1.25
C LEU A 75 5.62 0.13 2.77
N THR A 76 5.42 -1.02 3.40
CA THR A 76 5.67 -1.19 4.84
C THR A 76 7.13 -0.99 5.17
N ALA A 77 8.04 -1.60 4.39
CA ALA A 77 9.48 -1.43 4.54
C ALA A 77 9.90 0.04 4.36
N PHE A 78 9.41 0.69 3.31
CA PHE A 78 9.66 2.11 3.06
C PHE A 78 9.22 2.98 4.26
N HIS A 79 7.99 2.82 4.76
CA HIS A 79 7.50 3.58 5.90
C HIS A 79 8.07 3.17 7.26
N LEU A 80 8.75 2.02 7.35
CA LEU A 80 9.56 1.61 8.49
C LEU A 80 11.03 2.02 8.35
N ASN A 81 11.35 2.87 7.37
CA ASN A 81 12.68 3.38 7.10
C ASN A 81 13.70 2.28 6.75
N ARG A 82 13.25 1.23 6.05
CA ARG A 82 14.11 0.12 5.60
C ARG A 82 14.55 0.35 4.17
N PHE A 83 15.86 0.25 3.95
CA PHE A 83 16.42 0.32 2.60
C PHE A 83 15.94 -0.87 1.78
N ILE A 84 15.49 -0.62 0.56
CA ILE A 84 15.02 -1.63 -0.38
C ILE A 84 16.12 -1.87 -1.41
N VAL A 85 16.68 -3.08 -1.40
CA VAL A 85 17.60 -3.57 -2.43
C VAL A 85 16.77 -4.21 -3.54
N ALA A 86 16.55 -3.46 -4.62
CA ALA A 86 15.81 -3.94 -5.77
C ALA A 86 16.65 -4.95 -6.59
N CYS A 87 16.11 -6.14 -6.81
CA CYS A 87 16.71 -7.23 -7.58
C CYS A 87 15.80 -7.55 -8.77
N VAL A 88 16.13 -7.01 -9.94
CA VAL A 88 15.28 -7.09 -11.15
C VAL A 88 15.46 -8.43 -11.85
N ARG A 89 14.33 -9.10 -12.14
CA ARG A 89 14.25 -10.45 -12.71
C ARG A 89 13.81 -10.51 -14.16
N ASP A 90 13.14 -9.48 -14.64
CA ASP A 90 12.65 -9.32 -16.01
C ASP A 90 12.69 -7.83 -16.44
N HIS A 91 11.96 -7.43 -17.48
CA HIS A 91 11.93 -6.04 -17.97
C HIS A 91 10.82 -5.18 -17.34
N THR A 92 10.20 -5.64 -16.25
CA THR A 92 9.15 -4.88 -15.56
C THR A 92 9.75 -3.62 -14.95
N PRO A 93 9.27 -2.41 -15.30
CA PRO A 93 9.76 -1.17 -14.71
C PRO A 93 9.62 -1.19 -13.18
N LEU A 94 10.61 -0.62 -12.49
CA LEU A 94 10.50 -0.40 -11.04
C LEU A 94 9.43 0.66 -10.73
N PRO A 95 8.78 0.58 -9.56
CA PRO A 95 7.99 1.68 -9.01
C PRO A 95 8.78 2.98 -9.06
N TYR A 96 8.11 4.10 -9.34
CA TYR A 96 8.78 5.40 -9.52
C TYR A 96 9.68 5.75 -8.33
N PHE A 97 9.19 5.55 -7.11
CA PHE A 97 9.96 5.85 -5.90
C PHE A 97 11.22 5.00 -5.69
N LEU A 98 11.42 3.95 -6.48
CA LEU A 98 12.64 3.13 -6.50
C LEU A 98 13.50 3.36 -7.74
N GLN A 99 13.14 4.26 -8.67
CA GLN A 99 13.86 4.42 -9.94
C GLN A 99 15.29 4.96 -9.77
N ASN A 100 15.56 5.77 -8.75
CA ASN A 100 16.92 6.23 -8.44
C ASN A 100 17.75 5.20 -7.65
N THR A 101 17.16 4.07 -7.26
CA THR A 101 17.87 3.03 -6.52
C THR A 101 18.74 2.22 -7.47
N ILE A 102 20.02 2.05 -7.15
CA ILE A 102 20.88 1.07 -7.82
C ILE A 102 20.25 -0.30 -7.63
N TYR A 103 19.82 -0.92 -8.73
CA TYR A 103 19.22 -2.25 -8.71
C TYR A 103 20.21 -3.32 -9.20
N LEU A 104 20.05 -4.51 -8.66
CA LEU A 104 20.82 -5.69 -9.06
C LEU A 104 20.08 -6.40 -10.18
N ASN A 105 20.75 -6.61 -11.31
CA ASN A 105 20.18 -7.41 -12.40
C ASN A 105 20.41 -8.90 -12.12
N LEU A 106 19.35 -9.61 -11.77
CA LEU A 106 19.41 -11.06 -11.55
C LEU A 106 18.99 -11.87 -12.78
N GLN A 107 18.62 -11.26 -13.91
CA GLN A 107 18.19 -11.97 -15.14
C GLN A 107 19.12 -13.15 -15.47
N ARG A 108 20.44 -12.93 -15.37
CA ARG A 108 21.46 -13.98 -15.39
C ARG A 108 22.07 -14.11 -14.00
N ARG A 109 21.67 -15.13 -13.23
CA ARG A 109 22.32 -15.44 -11.94
C ARG A 109 23.72 -15.96 -12.22
N ASN A 110 24.73 -15.20 -11.81
CA ASN A 110 26.13 -15.59 -11.83
C ASN A 110 26.80 -15.23 -10.50
N THR A 111 28.02 -15.70 -10.28
CA THR A 111 28.77 -15.45 -9.04
C THR A 111 28.89 -13.96 -8.73
N ALA A 112 29.09 -13.12 -9.73
CA ALA A 112 29.19 -11.67 -9.56
C ALA A 112 27.88 -11.05 -9.02
N SER A 113 26.72 -11.45 -9.55
CA SER A 113 25.42 -10.94 -9.09
C SER A 113 25.10 -11.32 -7.64
N ILE A 114 25.53 -12.50 -7.20
CA ILE A 114 25.37 -12.95 -5.82
C ILE A 114 26.32 -12.18 -4.89
N GLU A 115 27.56 -11.94 -5.31
CA GLU A 115 28.52 -11.15 -4.54
C GLU A 115 28.05 -9.69 -4.38
N GLN A 116 27.48 -9.10 -5.45
CA GLN A 116 26.85 -7.79 -5.37
C GLN A 116 25.67 -7.77 -4.38
N LEU A 117 24.84 -8.81 -4.37
CA LEU A 117 23.75 -8.94 -3.40
C LEU A 117 24.28 -9.03 -1.97
N ARG A 118 25.28 -9.88 -1.72
CA ARG A 118 25.93 -10.00 -0.40
C ARG A 118 26.50 -8.66 0.07
N ARG A 119 27.20 -7.95 -0.81
CA ARG A 119 27.72 -6.61 -0.53
C ARG A 119 26.59 -5.64 -0.18
N ALA A 120 25.52 -5.60 -0.98
CA ALA A 120 24.36 -4.75 -0.68
C ALA A 120 23.75 -5.07 0.70
N VAL A 121 23.58 -6.36 1.02
CA VAL A 121 23.07 -6.81 2.33
C VAL A 121 24.01 -6.46 3.48
N ARG A 122 25.31 -6.20 3.25
CA ARG A 122 26.25 -5.76 4.29
C ARG A 122 26.35 -4.24 4.38
N THR A 123 26.26 -3.52 3.26
CA THR A 123 26.65 -2.11 3.19
C THR A 123 25.49 -1.13 2.95
N SER A 124 24.28 -1.60 2.66
CA SER A 124 23.14 -0.70 2.48
C SER A 124 22.90 0.19 3.71
N PRO A 125 22.42 1.43 3.57
CA PRO A 125 22.08 2.31 4.68
C PRO A 125 20.99 1.71 5.60
N ASP A 126 20.91 2.21 6.83
CA ASP A 126 19.75 1.99 7.73
C ASP A 126 18.74 3.14 7.59
N ALA A 127 18.30 3.37 6.34
CA ALA A 127 17.30 4.36 5.99
C ALA A 127 16.52 3.91 4.74
N ALA A 128 15.30 4.42 4.56
CA ALA A 128 14.55 4.22 3.32
C ALA A 128 15.30 4.82 2.12
N ASN A 129 15.03 4.27 0.93
CA ASN A 129 15.54 4.81 -0.32
C ASN A 129 15.10 6.26 -0.50
N GLU A 130 15.98 7.08 -1.06
CA GLU A 130 15.62 8.44 -1.46
C GLU A 130 14.57 8.38 -2.58
N VAL A 131 13.46 9.08 -2.36
CA VAL A 131 12.40 9.21 -3.35
C VAL A 131 12.88 10.20 -4.42
N PRO A 132 12.85 9.85 -5.72
CA PRO A 132 13.21 10.77 -6.78
C PRO A 132 12.35 12.03 -6.72
N THR A 133 12.97 13.19 -6.96
CA THR A 133 12.23 14.44 -7.12
C THR A 133 11.26 14.32 -8.29
N VAL A 134 9.98 14.51 -8.02
CA VAL A 134 8.95 14.52 -9.06
C VAL A 134 9.13 15.79 -9.90
N MET A 135 9.60 15.63 -11.13
CA MET A 135 9.60 16.70 -12.13
C MET A 135 8.22 16.73 -12.81
N SER A 136 7.25 17.42 -12.20
CA SER A 136 5.93 17.62 -12.78
C SER A 136 5.74 19.04 -13.30
N SER A 137 5.09 19.15 -14.46
CA SER A 137 4.53 20.40 -14.98
C SER A 137 3.09 20.10 -15.38
N PRO A 138 2.17 20.02 -14.40
CA PRO A 138 0.79 19.61 -14.66
C PRO A 138 0.12 20.61 -15.59
N SER A 139 -0.54 20.12 -16.63
CA SER A 139 -1.29 20.98 -17.53
C SER A 139 -2.50 21.59 -16.80
N TRP A 140 -2.99 22.72 -17.29
CA TRP A 140 -4.19 23.35 -16.73
C TRP A 140 -5.39 22.39 -16.81
N GLU A 141 -5.52 21.63 -17.90
CA GLU A 141 -6.58 20.64 -18.08
C GLU A 141 -6.53 19.53 -17.02
N LEU A 142 -5.33 19.05 -16.68
CA LEU A 142 -5.15 18.06 -15.62
C LEU A 142 -5.60 18.62 -14.27
N GLN A 143 -5.17 19.83 -13.92
CA GLN A 143 -5.52 20.48 -12.66
C GLN A 143 -7.02 20.70 -12.53
N GLN A 144 -7.68 21.21 -13.58
CA GLN A 144 -9.14 21.39 -13.59
C GLN A 144 -9.88 20.05 -13.47
N THR A 145 -9.39 19.02 -14.16
CA THR A 145 -10.01 17.69 -14.09
C THR A 145 -9.90 17.08 -12.69
N ILE A 146 -8.73 17.19 -12.06
CA ILE A 146 -8.51 16.76 -10.66
C ILE A 146 -9.48 17.48 -9.73
N GLN A 147 -9.57 18.81 -9.83
CA GLN A 147 -10.44 19.61 -8.97
C GLN A 147 -11.91 19.21 -9.13
N HIS A 148 -12.39 19.05 -10.37
CA HIS A 148 -13.75 18.62 -10.66
C HIS A 148 -14.07 17.23 -10.06
N ILE A 149 -13.14 16.28 -10.15
CA ILE A 149 -13.32 14.95 -9.55
C ILE A 149 -13.36 15.06 -8.02
N VAL A 150 -12.46 15.83 -7.40
CA VAL A 150 -12.42 16.05 -5.94
C VAL A 150 -13.74 16.62 -5.42
N GLU A 151 -14.26 17.66 -6.06
CA GLU A 151 -15.52 18.30 -5.69
C GLU A 151 -16.70 17.33 -5.83
N GLY A 152 -16.77 16.60 -6.94
CA GLY A 152 -17.80 15.61 -7.17
C GLY A 152 -17.77 14.47 -6.15
N GLN A 153 -16.58 13.96 -5.82
CA GLN A 153 -16.41 12.91 -4.82
C GLN A 153 -16.81 13.39 -3.42
N SER A 154 -16.42 14.61 -3.06
CA SER A 154 -16.82 15.25 -1.79
C SER A 154 -18.34 15.36 -1.71
N ALA A 155 -19.00 15.81 -2.79
CA ALA A 155 -20.45 15.89 -2.84
C ALA A 155 -21.14 14.52 -2.73
N VAL A 156 -20.54 13.43 -3.23
CA VAL A 156 -21.04 12.07 -3.04
C VAL A 156 -20.96 11.66 -1.56
N THR A 157 -19.80 11.85 -0.93
CA THR A 157 -19.58 11.46 0.47
C THR A 157 -20.42 12.30 1.44
N ASP A 158 -20.66 13.57 1.15
CA ASP A 158 -21.53 14.44 1.94
C ASP A 158 -22.98 13.93 1.94
N CYS A 159 -23.47 13.48 0.77
CA CYS A 159 -24.80 12.89 0.66
C CYS A 159 -24.89 11.57 1.44
N LEU A 160 -23.86 10.72 1.37
CA LEU A 160 -23.78 9.51 2.18
C LEU A 160 -23.80 9.82 3.68
N GLY A 161 -23.04 10.82 4.13
CA GLY A 161 -23.04 11.29 5.52
C GLY A 161 -24.43 11.76 5.99
N LYS A 162 -25.19 12.42 5.11
CA LYS A 162 -26.59 12.82 5.33
C LYS A 162 -27.61 11.68 5.16
N ARG A 163 -27.14 10.45 4.89
CA ARG A 163 -27.97 9.26 4.60
C ARG A 163 -28.86 9.41 3.35
N ASP A 164 -28.50 10.30 2.43
CA ASP A 164 -29.17 10.50 1.15
C ASP A 164 -28.48 9.65 0.06
N LEU A 165 -28.81 8.36 0.04
CA LEU A 165 -28.23 7.41 -0.91
C LEU A 165 -28.66 7.70 -2.36
N GLN A 166 -29.86 8.22 -2.57
CA GLN A 166 -30.39 8.45 -3.91
C GLN A 166 -29.64 9.61 -4.59
N THR A 167 -29.46 10.72 -3.89
CA THR A 167 -28.69 11.87 -4.41
C THR A 167 -27.21 11.52 -4.54
N ALA A 168 -26.66 10.74 -3.60
CA ALA A 168 -25.27 10.27 -3.70
C ALA A 168 -25.02 9.46 -4.99
N LYS A 169 -25.95 8.55 -5.36
CA LYS A 169 -25.87 7.77 -6.61
C LYS A 169 -25.94 8.66 -7.85
N LYS A 170 -26.84 9.65 -7.88
CA LYS A 170 -26.95 10.60 -8.99
C LYS A 170 -25.66 11.40 -9.15
N LYS A 171 -25.10 11.94 -8.06
CA LYS A 171 -23.84 12.69 -8.08
C LYS A 171 -22.66 11.82 -8.52
N TYR A 172 -22.60 10.57 -8.07
CA TYR A 172 -21.59 9.62 -8.51
C TYR A 172 -21.63 9.41 -10.03
N GLN A 173 -22.82 9.24 -10.60
CA GLN A 173 -22.99 9.06 -12.06
C GLN A 173 -22.47 10.26 -12.87
N LEU A 174 -22.58 11.49 -12.34
CA LEU A 174 -22.10 12.70 -13.02
C LEU A 174 -20.57 12.72 -13.20
N ILE A 175 -19.82 12.13 -12.26
CA ILE A 175 -18.35 12.12 -12.30
C ILE A 175 -17.73 10.77 -12.70
N ASP A 176 -18.54 9.74 -12.92
CA ASP A 176 -18.05 8.39 -13.26
C ASP A 176 -17.31 8.37 -14.61
N GLY A 177 -17.91 9.01 -15.63
CA GLY A 177 -17.28 9.19 -16.94
C GLY A 177 -15.99 10.01 -16.84
N VAL A 178 -16.05 11.16 -16.17
CA VAL A 178 -14.90 12.07 -15.99
C VAL A 178 -13.72 11.36 -15.32
N THR A 179 -13.98 10.60 -14.25
CA THR A 179 -12.92 9.86 -13.53
C THR A 179 -12.34 8.74 -14.38
N SER A 180 -13.18 8.01 -15.11
CA SER A 180 -12.73 6.97 -16.04
C SER A 180 -11.85 7.53 -17.14
N ASP A 181 -12.24 8.66 -17.74
CA ASP A 181 -11.50 9.27 -18.84
C ASP A 181 -10.20 9.92 -18.36
N ALA A 182 -10.20 10.57 -17.19
CA ALA A 182 -8.98 11.08 -16.57
C ALA A 182 -7.93 9.98 -16.39
N LYS A 183 -8.33 8.79 -15.92
CA LYS A 183 -7.41 7.65 -15.77
C LYS A 183 -6.83 7.18 -17.11
N LYS A 184 -7.62 7.20 -18.19
CA LYS A 184 -7.13 6.82 -19.53
C LYS A 184 -6.14 7.86 -20.07
N THR A 185 -6.43 9.15 -19.86
CA THR A 185 -5.63 10.27 -20.36
C THR A 185 -4.32 10.41 -19.59
N TRP A 186 -4.34 10.25 -18.26
CA TRP A 186 -3.17 10.40 -17.38
C TRP A 186 -2.93 9.14 -16.53
N PRO A 187 -2.57 8.00 -17.15
CA PRO A 187 -2.49 6.70 -16.46
C PRO A 187 -1.33 6.58 -15.47
N LEU A 188 -0.36 7.50 -15.54
CA LEU A 188 0.82 7.54 -14.66
C LEU A 188 0.72 8.63 -13.59
N GLU A 189 -0.34 9.45 -13.61
CA GLU A 189 -0.46 10.57 -12.68
C GLU A 189 -0.95 10.09 -11.31
N PRO A 190 -0.13 10.20 -10.24
CA PRO A 190 -0.45 9.58 -8.95
C PRO A 190 -1.77 10.09 -8.35
N MET A 191 -2.06 11.39 -8.49
CA MET A 191 -3.30 11.97 -7.99
C MET A 191 -4.54 11.44 -8.73
N VAL A 192 -4.44 11.22 -10.05
CA VAL A 192 -5.53 10.63 -10.83
C VAL A 192 -5.78 9.18 -10.41
N LEU A 193 -4.72 8.40 -10.15
CA LEU A 193 -4.81 7.04 -9.64
C LEU A 193 -5.43 7.00 -8.23
N ASN A 194 -5.01 7.92 -7.35
CA ASN A 194 -5.56 8.10 -6.01
C ASN A 194 -7.07 8.38 -6.06
N LEU A 195 -7.49 9.38 -6.85
CA LEU A 195 -8.89 9.72 -7.03
C LEU A 195 -9.69 8.57 -7.65
N ALA A 196 -9.14 7.84 -8.62
CA ALA A 196 -9.78 6.65 -9.16
C ALA A 196 -9.96 5.55 -8.09
N GLY A 197 -9.01 5.42 -7.16
CA GLY A 197 -9.10 4.53 -6.00
C GLY A 197 -10.27 4.90 -5.09
N TYR A 198 -10.37 6.17 -4.70
CA TYR A 198 -11.51 6.69 -3.94
C TYR A 198 -12.83 6.53 -4.70
N HIS A 199 -12.84 6.71 -6.01
CA HIS A 199 -14.02 6.52 -6.83
C HIS A 199 -14.54 5.08 -6.77
N ARG A 200 -13.65 4.08 -6.89
CA ARG A 200 -14.00 2.65 -6.76
C ARG A 200 -14.46 2.30 -5.34
N LYS A 201 -13.83 2.88 -4.32
CA LYS A 201 -14.27 2.76 -2.92
C LYS A 201 -15.68 3.35 -2.71
N ASN A 202 -15.95 4.52 -3.27
CA ASN A 202 -17.26 5.18 -3.17
C ASN A 202 -18.34 4.35 -3.88
N ALA A 203 -18.02 3.75 -5.04
CA ALA A 203 -18.90 2.80 -5.71
C ALA A 203 -19.25 1.59 -4.82
N TYR A 204 -18.25 1.05 -4.11
CA TYR A 204 -18.46 0.00 -3.12
C TYR A 204 -19.41 0.45 -2.00
N MET A 205 -19.18 1.65 -1.44
CA MET A 205 -20.03 2.21 -0.39
C MET A 205 -21.48 2.41 -0.87
N LEU A 206 -21.69 2.94 -2.08
CA LEU A 206 -23.01 3.15 -2.66
C LEU A 206 -23.75 1.84 -2.93
N LYS A 207 -23.01 0.80 -3.35
CA LYS A 207 -23.56 -0.54 -3.61
C LYS A 207 -23.98 -1.25 -2.33
N HIS A 208 -23.18 -1.13 -1.27
CA HIS A 208 -23.31 -1.91 -0.03
C HIS A 208 -23.69 -1.09 1.19
N TRP A 209 -24.24 0.11 0.99
CA TRP A 209 -24.47 1.09 2.05
C TRP A 209 -25.23 0.52 3.25
N ALA A 210 -26.34 -0.19 3.01
CA ALA A 210 -27.13 -0.80 4.08
C ALA A 210 -26.33 -1.85 4.89
N ALA A 211 -25.51 -2.67 4.23
CA ALA A 211 -24.68 -3.67 4.87
C ALA A 211 -23.54 -3.04 5.68
N ILE A 212 -22.95 -1.96 5.17
CA ILE A 212 -21.93 -1.15 5.88
C ILE A 212 -22.54 -0.53 7.14
N GLN A 213 -23.72 0.09 7.04
CA GLN A 213 -24.42 0.66 8.19
C GLN A 213 -24.79 -0.38 9.24
N ALA A 214 -25.06 -1.62 8.82
CA ALA A 214 -25.28 -2.75 9.72
C ALA A 214 -23.98 -3.34 10.31
N GLY A 215 -22.80 -2.76 10.04
CA GLY A 215 -21.50 -3.27 10.51
C GLY A 215 -21.04 -4.56 9.83
N ARG A 216 -21.63 -4.90 8.67
CA ARG A 216 -21.37 -6.14 7.92
C ARG A 216 -20.93 -5.85 6.49
N PRO A 217 -19.84 -5.09 6.26
CA PRO A 217 -19.33 -4.82 4.92
C PRO A 217 -18.98 -6.14 4.21
N PRO A 218 -19.57 -6.44 3.03
CA PRO A 218 -19.26 -7.67 2.31
C PRO A 218 -17.96 -7.55 1.50
N LYS A 219 -17.34 -8.69 1.18
CA LYS A 219 -16.24 -8.73 0.20
C LYS A 219 -16.78 -8.38 -1.18
N ASP A 220 -16.06 -7.54 -1.93
CA ASP A 220 -16.43 -7.17 -3.29
C ASP A 220 -15.17 -6.84 -4.11
N ARG A 221 -15.21 -7.10 -5.42
CA ARG A 221 -14.12 -6.78 -6.35
C ARG A 221 -13.82 -5.28 -6.43
N LEU A 222 -14.78 -4.42 -6.10
CA LEU A 222 -14.58 -2.97 -6.05
C LEU A 222 -13.51 -2.56 -5.02
N LEU A 223 -13.43 -3.24 -3.87
CA LEU A 223 -12.38 -3.00 -2.89
C LEU A 223 -11.01 -3.39 -3.43
N ALA A 224 -10.90 -4.56 -4.07
CA ALA A 224 -9.65 -5.01 -4.69
C ALA A 224 -9.20 -4.09 -5.83
N GLN A 225 -10.14 -3.53 -6.60
CA GLN A 225 -9.85 -2.53 -7.64
C GLN A 225 -9.35 -1.21 -7.03
N ALA A 226 -10.00 -0.73 -5.96
CA ALA A 226 -9.59 0.47 -5.24
C ALA A 226 -8.19 0.31 -4.62
N GLU A 227 -7.96 -0.81 -3.93
CA GLU A 227 -6.67 -1.15 -3.31
C GLU A 227 -5.53 -1.11 -4.33
N ARG A 228 -5.72 -1.75 -5.49
CA ARG A 228 -4.73 -1.75 -6.55
C ARG A 228 -4.40 -0.33 -7.04
N LEU A 229 -5.41 0.52 -7.17
CA LEU A 229 -5.22 1.92 -7.57
C LEU A 229 -4.44 2.72 -6.51
N PHE A 230 -4.70 2.49 -5.22
CA PHE A 230 -3.90 3.10 -4.16
C PHE A 230 -2.45 2.60 -4.16
N PHE A 231 -2.19 1.32 -4.40
CA PHE A 231 -0.83 0.83 -4.59
C PHE A 231 -0.13 1.46 -5.79
N GLU A 232 -0.81 1.55 -6.94
CA GLU A 232 -0.27 2.20 -8.14
C GLU A 232 0.03 3.69 -7.87
N ALA A 233 -0.85 4.40 -7.17
CA ALA A 233 -0.63 5.78 -6.74
C ALA A 233 0.59 5.92 -5.80
N LEU A 234 0.70 5.04 -4.79
CA LEU A 234 1.79 5.04 -3.81
C LEU A 234 3.13 4.59 -4.41
N PHE A 235 3.11 3.80 -5.49
CA PHE A 235 4.29 3.51 -6.28
C PHE A 235 4.77 4.70 -7.11
N GLY A 236 3.87 5.65 -7.41
CA GLY A 236 4.20 6.96 -7.97
C GLY A 236 4.69 7.94 -6.90
N ASN A 237 3.98 8.05 -5.79
CA ASN A 237 4.33 8.89 -4.65
C ASN A 237 4.03 8.17 -3.32
N PRO A 238 5.04 7.57 -2.66
CA PRO A 238 4.81 6.76 -1.46
C PRO A 238 4.45 7.62 -0.25
N ASN A 239 4.67 8.94 -0.31
CA ASN A 239 4.34 9.87 0.76
C ASN A 239 2.96 10.55 0.56
N ASP A 240 2.16 10.12 -0.43
CA ASP A 240 0.78 10.58 -0.57
C ASP A 240 -0.07 10.09 0.62
N TYR A 241 -0.25 10.97 1.61
CA TYR A 241 -1.04 10.69 2.81
C TYR A 241 -2.50 10.38 2.49
N SER A 242 -3.06 10.92 1.39
CA SER A 242 -4.43 10.66 0.98
C SER A 242 -4.58 9.25 0.44
N ALA A 243 -3.62 8.79 -0.38
CA ALA A 243 -3.60 7.41 -0.87
C ALA A 243 -3.34 6.40 0.26
N LEU A 244 -2.47 6.72 1.23
CA LEU A 244 -2.26 5.88 2.43
C LEU A 244 -3.53 5.75 3.27
N ASN A 245 -4.26 6.85 3.48
CA ASN A 245 -5.54 6.81 4.16
C ASN A 245 -6.58 6.01 3.38
N GLY A 246 -6.61 6.18 2.05
CA GLY A 246 -7.46 5.42 1.15
C GLY A 246 -7.24 3.91 1.29
N LEU A 247 -5.98 3.47 1.23
CA LEU A 247 -5.57 2.09 1.45
C LEU A 247 -6.00 1.57 2.83
N GLY A 248 -5.71 2.33 3.89
CA GLY A 248 -6.14 1.98 5.25
C GLY A 248 -7.65 1.82 5.37
N SER A 249 -8.42 2.69 4.73
CA SER A 249 -9.89 2.62 4.74
C SER A 249 -10.44 1.39 3.98
N ILE A 250 -9.79 0.96 2.89
CA ILE A 250 -10.11 -0.34 2.25
C ILE A 250 -9.88 -1.49 3.23
N LEU A 251 -8.77 -1.47 3.96
CA LEU A 251 -8.40 -2.51 4.92
C LEU A 251 -9.35 -2.56 6.12
N ILE A 252 -9.96 -1.43 6.54
CA ILE A 252 -11.06 -1.42 7.51
C ILE A 252 -12.24 -2.26 7.01
N PHE A 253 -12.67 -2.08 5.76
CA PHE A 253 -13.76 -2.88 5.17
C PHE A 253 -13.39 -4.36 5.01
N GLU A 254 -12.11 -4.65 4.71
CA GLU A 254 -11.58 -6.02 4.66
C GLU A 254 -11.34 -6.64 6.06
N ARG A 255 -11.52 -5.85 7.13
CA ARG A 255 -11.26 -6.21 8.55
C ARG A 255 -9.80 -6.54 8.86
N ASP A 256 -8.86 -6.07 8.06
CA ASP A 256 -7.43 -6.11 8.35
C ASP A 256 -7.04 -4.87 9.18
N LEU A 257 -7.43 -4.87 10.45
CA LEU A 257 -7.28 -3.72 11.33
C LEU A 257 -5.82 -3.39 11.66
N GLU A 258 -4.92 -4.39 11.66
CA GLU A 258 -3.49 -4.15 11.91
C GLU A 258 -2.82 -3.46 10.73
N ALA A 259 -3.14 -3.86 9.50
CA ALA A 259 -2.65 -3.17 8.30
C ALA A 259 -3.28 -1.78 8.17
N ALA A 260 -4.59 -1.67 8.42
CA ALA A 260 -5.31 -0.40 8.37
C ALA A 260 -4.70 0.63 9.35
N GLU A 261 -4.47 0.23 10.61
CA GLU A 261 -3.86 1.10 11.61
C GLU A 261 -2.47 1.58 11.18
N PHE A 262 -1.64 0.69 10.64
CA PHE A 262 -0.30 1.03 10.18
C PHE A 262 -0.34 2.15 9.13
N PHE A 263 -1.10 1.97 8.04
CA PHE A 263 -1.14 2.94 6.95
C PHE A 263 -1.81 4.26 7.34
N ILE A 264 -2.89 4.23 8.13
CA ILE A 264 -3.57 5.46 8.59
C ILE A 264 -2.70 6.26 9.55
N ARG A 265 -1.95 5.61 10.45
CA ARG A 265 -0.97 6.33 11.30
C ARG A 265 0.10 7.01 10.46
N ARG A 266 0.57 6.38 9.38
CA ARG A 266 1.54 6.98 8.45
C ARG A 266 0.93 8.16 7.69
N ALA A 267 -0.29 8.03 7.20
CA ALA A 267 -1.04 9.13 6.59
C ALA A 267 -1.14 10.36 7.53
N ILE A 268 -1.52 10.15 8.79
CA ILE A 268 -1.62 11.24 9.78
C ILE A 268 -0.25 11.88 10.05
N ALA A 269 0.80 11.08 10.14
CA ALA A 269 2.16 11.58 10.40
C ALA A 269 2.67 12.45 9.24
N LEU A 270 2.49 12.00 8.00
CA LEU A 270 2.88 12.73 6.79
C LEU A 270 2.06 14.01 6.62
N ALA A 271 0.73 13.94 6.76
CA ALA A 271 -0.11 15.14 6.71
C ALA A 271 0.30 16.18 7.76
N LYS A 272 0.68 15.74 8.97
CA LYS A 272 1.19 16.63 10.01
C LYS A 272 2.52 17.30 9.62
N GLN A 273 3.42 16.59 8.94
CA GLN A 273 4.69 17.15 8.44
C GLN A 273 4.42 18.27 7.41
N ASP A 274 3.37 18.12 6.61
CA ASP A 274 2.92 19.13 5.64
C ASP A 274 2.06 20.25 6.27
N GLY A 275 1.89 20.27 7.60
CA GLY A 275 1.08 21.27 8.30
C GLY A 275 -0.43 21.09 8.16
N ILE A 276 -0.90 19.94 7.66
CA ILE A 276 -2.30 19.66 7.35
C ILE A 276 -2.98 18.95 8.53
N HIS A 277 -4.12 19.49 8.98
CA HIS A 277 -4.97 18.81 9.94
C HIS A 277 -5.85 17.76 9.24
N TYR A 278 -5.48 16.48 9.33
CA TYR A 278 -6.20 15.43 8.62
C TYR A 278 -7.32 14.78 9.46
N ALA A 279 -8.48 15.45 9.55
CA ALA A 279 -9.60 15.01 10.39
C ALA A 279 -10.17 13.64 10.00
N ALA A 280 -10.32 13.37 8.70
CA ALA A 280 -10.86 12.10 8.19
C ALA A 280 -10.00 10.90 8.62
N ALA A 281 -8.67 10.98 8.46
CA ALA A 281 -7.76 9.92 8.88
C ALA A 281 -7.77 9.70 10.39
N LYS A 282 -7.91 10.76 11.19
CA LYS A 282 -8.05 10.64 12.65
C LYS A 282 -9.35 9.95 13.05
N HIS A 283 -10.44 10.20 12.32
CA HIS A 283 -11.70 9.49 12.52
C HIS A 283 -11.56 8.00 12.21
N ASP A 284 -10.96 7.66 11.06
CA ASP A 284 -10.69 6.27 10.68
C ASP A 284 -9.81 5.55 11.73
N LEU A 285 -8.78 6.22 12.24
CA LEU A 285 -7.94 5.68 13.33
C LEU A 285 -8.74 5.43 14.61
N ALA A 286 -9.60 6.36 15.01
CA ALA A 286 -10.44 6.21 16.20
C ALA A 286 -11.38 4.99 16.07
N MET A 287 -11.95 4.79 14.89
CA MET A 287 -12.80 3.64 14.57
C MET A 287 -12.02 2.31 14.69
N ILE A 288 -10.81 2.24 14.12
CA ILE A 288 -9.95 1.05 14.21
C ILE A 288 -9.63 0.72 15.67
N LEU A 289 -9.22 1.71 16.46
CA LEU A 289 -8.88 1.51 17.87
C LEU A 289 -10.09 1.06 18.69
N ALA A 290 -11.29 1.56 18.39
CA ALA A 290 -12.52 1.10 19.01
C ALA A 290 -12.80 -0.38 18.67
N PHE A 291 -12.71 -0.78 17.40
CA PHE A 291 -12.90 -2.18 17.01
C PHE A 291 -11.88 -3.12 17.66
N LYS A 292 -10.60 -2.75 17.70
CA LYS A 292 -9.55 -3.57 18.34
C LYS A 292 -9.82 -3.80 19.84
N ARG A 293 -10.36 -2.80 20.54
CA ARG A 293 -10.78 -2.93 21.95
C ARG A 293 -11.93 -3.91 22.13
N THR A 294 -12.91 -3.92 21.23
CA THR A 294 -14.04 -4.87 21.31
C THR A 294 -13.63 -6.33 21.04
N LEU A 295 -12.53 -6.54 20.31
CA LEU A 295 -12.01 -7.87 19.97
C LEU A 295 -11.07 -8.45 21.03
N THR A 296 -10.58 -7.64 21.97
CA THR A 296 -9.73 -8.10 23.07
C THR A 296 -10.61 -8.34 24.30
N PRO A 297 -10.85 -9.59 24.75
CA PRO A 297 -11.61 -9.84 25.95
C PRO A 297 -10.87 -9.19 27.14
N THR A 298 -11.56 -8.34 27.90
CA THR A 298 -11.07 -7.86 29.18
C THR A 298 -10.75 -9.08 30.04
N LYS A 299 -9.49 -9.26 30.43
CA LYS A 299 -9.12 -10.25 31.44
C LYS A 299 -10.06 -10.02 32.64
N PRO A 300 -10.73 -11.07 33.17
CA PRO A 300 -11.48 -10.91 34.40
C PRO A 300 -10.51 -10.40 35.47
N VAL A 301 -10.87 -9.29 36.10
CA VAL A 301 -10.20 -8.84 37.32
C VAL A 301 -10.38 -9.98 38.30
N SER A 302 -9.29 -10.67 38.62
CA SER A 302 -9.25 -11.63 39.71
C SER A 302 -9.50 -10.85 41.00
N SER A 303 -10.75 -10.84 41.45
CA SER A 303 -11.11 -10.41 42.80
C SER A 303 -10.56 -11.45 43.78
N VAL A 304 -9.73 -10.95 44.69
CA VAL A 304 -9.17 -11.62 45.88
C VAL A 304 -10.28 -12.22 46.74
#